data_AF-A0A962UE52-F1
#
_entry.id   AF-A0A962UE52-F1
#
_cell.length_a   1.000
_cell.length_b   1.000
_cell.length_c   1.000
_cell.angle_alpha   90.00
_cell.angle_beta   90.00
_cell.angle_gamma   90.00
#
_symmetry.space_group_name_H-M   'P 1'
#
loop_
_entity.id
_entity.type
_entity.pdbx_description
1 polymer ?
#
loop_
_entity_poly.entity_id
_entity_poly.type
_entity_poly.pdbx_seq_one_letter_code
_entity_poly.pdbx_strand_id
1 'polypeptide(L)'
;VTQVLLFHNRHRGSESHEPTSTRLLPLDPDALCREPSAPSRSLPGYAVGRAELLAALLREWLFVELFRACAESLASEHASRLLAMQAAERNIADRLAELNTTYRQQRQEAITAELLDVVAGFEVLVTAGDRREKSRRDDEGESEG
;
A
#
# COMPACT_ATOMS: atom_id res chain seq x y z
N VAL A 1 2.06 -12.90 -40.31
CA VAL A 1 2.49 -12.94 -38.90
C VAL A 1 3.00 -14.34 -38.62
N THR A 2 4.29 -14.49 -38.31
CA THR A 2 4.93 -15.81 -38.14
C THR A 2 4.88 -16.33 -36.71
N GLN A 3 4.64 -15.47 -35.72
CA GLN A 3 4.56 -15.84 -34.31
C GLN A 3 3.71 -14.82 -33.53
N VAL A 4 2.90 -15.30 -32.58
CA VAL A 4 2.15 -14.45 -31.64
C VAL A 4 2.42 -14.93 -30.21
N LEU A 5 2.91 -14.01 -29.38
CA LEU A 5 3.19 -14.21 -27.97
C LEU A 5 2.24 -13.34 -27.14
N LEU A 6 1.70 -13.91 -26.07
CA LEU A 6 0.84 -13.27 -25.10
C LEU A 6 1.55 -13.17 -23.76
N PHE A 7 1.79 -11.94 -23.31
CA PHE A 7 2.34 -11.66 -22.00
C PHE A 7 1.22 -11.24 -21.07
N HIS A 8 1.13 -11.91 -19.91
CA HIS A 8 0.09 -11.65 -18.93
C HIS A 8 0.59 -12.08 -17.54
N ASN A 9 -0.05 -11.58 -16.49
CA ASN A 9 0.23 -12.03 -15.14
C ASN A 9 -0.68 -13.20 -14.81
N ARG A 10 -0.08 -14.35 -14.52
CA ARG A 10 -0.81 -15.51 -14.06
C ARG A 10 -1.03 -15.41 -12.56
N HIS A 11 -2.29 -15.50 -12.14
CA HIS A 11 -2.64 -15.50 -10.73
C HIS A 11 -2.28 -16.85 -10.09
N ARG A 12 -1.38 -16.86 -9.11
CA ARG A 12 -0.95 -18.08 -8.40
C ARG A 12 -1.31 -17.93 -6.91
N GLY A 13 -2.54 -18.29 -6.57
CA GLY A 13 -3.07 -18.16 -5.20
C GLY A 13 -3.16 -16.70 -4.73
N SER A 14 -3.55 -16.50 -3.48
CA SER A 14 -4.07 -15.22 -2.99
C SER A 14 -3.09 -14.04 -2.99
N GLU A 15 -1.77 -14.27 -3.02
CA GLU A 15 -0.77 -13.21 -2.80
C GLU A 15 0.37 -13.17 -3.83
N SER A 16 0.37 -14.06 -4.83
CA SER A 16 1.45 -14.11 -5.81
C SER A 16 0.95 -14.07 -7.25
N HIS A 17 1.67 -13.31 -8.07
CA HIS A 17 1.47 -13.27 -9.51
C HIS A 17 2.79 -13.55 -10.22
N GLU A 18 2.73 -14.31 -11.31
CA GLU A 18 3.91 -14.70 -12.08
C GLU A 18 3.78 -14.18 -13.52
N PRO A 19 4.64 -13.25 -13.95
CA PRO A 19 4.68 -12.80 -15.34
C PRO A 19 4.95 -13.99 -16.26
N THR A 20 4.00 -14.31 -17.12
CA THR A 20 4.05 -15.51 -17.96
C THR A 20 3.92 -15.11 -19.43
N SER A 21 4.73 -15.74 -20.28
CA SER A 21 4.62 -15.63 -21.74
C SER A 21 4.04 -16.91 -22.32
N THR A 22 2.85 -16.82 -22.93
CA THR A 22 2.21 -17.93 -23.63
C THR A 22 2.32 -17.72 -25.14
N ARG A 23 2.71 -18.75 -25.87
CA ARG A 23 2.73 -18.73 -27.34
C ARG A 23 1.34 -19.08 -27.87
N LEU A 24 0.67 -18.13 -28.51
CA LEU A 24 -0.65 -18.33 -29.13
C LEU A 24 -0.53 -18.92 -30.54
N LEU A 25 0.45 -18.46 -31.31
CA LEU A 25 0.72 -18.94 -32.67
C LEU A 25 2.22 -19.12 -32.92
N PRO A 26 2.62 -20.12 -33.72
CA PRO A 26 1.79 -21.19 -34.29
C PRO A 26 1.23 -22.12 -33.21
N LEU A 27 0.07 -22.73 -33.50
CA LEU A 27 -0.50 -23.76 -32.64
C LEU A 27 0.45 -24.95 -32.59
N ASP A 28 0.69 -25.44 -31.38
CA ASP A 28 1.43 -26.67 -31.18
C ASP A 28 0.47 -27.86 -31.28
N PRO A 29 0.56 -28.70 -32.34
CA PRO A 29 -0.35 -29.84 -32.50
C PRO A 29 -0.26 -30.84 -31.35
N ASP A 30 0.92 -30.99 -30.73
CA ASP A 30 1.10 -31.90 -29.60
C ASP A 30 0.36 -31.39 -28.35
N ALA A 31 0.22 -30.07 -28.19
CA ALA A 31 -0.58 -29.47 -27.13
C ALA A 31 -2.09 -29.68 -27.34
N LEU A 32 -2.54 -29.76 -28.59
CA LEU A 32 -3.95 -30.02 -28.96
C LEU A 32 -4.32 -31.51 -28.84
N CYS A 33 -3.34 -32.41 -28.99
CA CYS A 33 -3.52 -33.86 -28.89
C CYS A 33 -3.46 -34.40 -27.45
N ARG A 34 -3.46 -33.54 -26.43
CA ARG A 34 -3.47 -33.97 -25.02
C ARG A 34 -4.79 -34.65 -24.70
N GLU A 35 -4.83 -35.99 -24.83
CA GLU A 35 -6.06 -36.79 -24.74
C GLU A 35 -6.84 -36.50 -23.46
N PRO A 36 -8.06 -35.93 -23.55
CA PRO A 36 -9.09 -36.29 -22.60
C PRO A 36 -9.53 -37.71 -22.96
N SER A 37 -9.45 -38.65 -22.02
CA SER A 37 -10.11 -39.95 -22.14
C SER A 37 -11.61 -39.69 -22.35
N ALA A 38 -12.05 -39.60 -23.60
CA ALA A 38 -13.45 -39.43 -23.92
C ALA A 38 -14.20 -40.69 -23.43
N PRO A 39 -15.33 -40.55 -22.73
CA PRO A 39 -16.08 -41.70 -22.20
C PRO A 39 -16.72 -42.58 -23.30
N SER A 40 -16.61 -42.20 -24.58
CA SER A 40 -17.21 -42.89 -25.72
C SER A 40 -16.17 -43.22 -26.79
N ARG A 41 -16.36 -44.36 -27.47
CA ARG A 41 -15.53 -44.82 -28.60
C ARG A 41 -15.98 -44.25 -29.95
N SER A 42 -16.99 -43.36 -29.96
CA SER A 42 -17.49 -42.71 -31.18
C SER A 42 -16.89 -41.32 -31.36
N LEU A 43 -16.51 -40.99 -32.60
CA LEU A 43 -16.14 -39.63 -32.95
C LEU A 43 -17.37 -38.71 -32.90
N PRO A 44 -17.23 -37.45 -32.43
CA PRO A 44 -18.31 -36.48 -32.46
C PRO A 44 -18.80 -36.24 -33.89
N GLY A 45 -20.11 -36.29 -34.11
CA GLY A 45 -20.73 -35.85 -35.35
C GLY A 45 -20.70 -34.33 -35.46
N TYR A 46 -20.55 -33.81 -36.67
CA TYR A 46 -20.57 -32.37 -36.95
C TYR A 46 -21.48 -32.07 -38.14
N ALA A 47 -22.24 -30.97 -38.04
CA ALA A 47 -23.25 -30.58 -39.04
C ALA A 47 -22.69 -29.72 -40.19
N VAL A 48 -21.43 -29.29 -40.10
CA VAL A 48 -20.80 -28.28 -40.97
C VAL A 48 -19.54 -28.84 -41.62
N GLY A 49 -19.05 -28.25 -42.72
CA GLY A 49 -17.78 -28.67 -43.33
C GLY A 49 -16.59 -28.60 -42.34
N ARG A 50 -15.64 -29.54 -42.44
CA ARG A 50 -14.48 -29.63 -41.52
C ARG A 50 -13.67 -28.35 -41.42
N ALA A 51 -13.43 -27.68 -42.54
CA ALA A 51 -12.65 -26.44 -42.59
C ALA A 51 -13.35 -25.29 -41.85
N GLU A 52 -14.67 -25.19 -42.01
CA GLU A 52 -15.49 -24.17 -41.35
C GLU A 52 -15.59 -24.42 -39.85
N LEU A 53 -15.79 -25.69 -39.45
CA LEU A 53 -15.74 -26.10 -38.04
C LEU A 53 -14.40 -25.73 -37.40
N LEU A 54 -13.29 -26.08 -38.06
CA LEU A 54 -11.95 -25.78 -37.56
C LEU A 54 -11.72 -24.27 -37.39
N ALA A 55 -12.14 -23.46 -38.37
CA ALA A 55 -12.01 -22.01 -38.30
C ALA A 55 -12.84 -21.41 -37.15
N ALA A 56 -14.05 -21.94 -36.90
CA ALA A 56 -14.88 -21.53 -35.78
C ALA A 56 -14.26 -21.90 -34.44
N LEU A 57 -13.78 -23.13 -34.28
CA LEU A 57 -13.12 -23.61 -33.07
C LEU A 57 -11.83 -22.83 -32.77
N LEU A 58 -11.04 -22.53 -33.79
CA LEU A 58 -9.82 -21.74 -33.63
C LEU A 58 -10.13 -20.33 -33.12
N ARG A 59 -11.16 -19.70 -33.66
CA ARG A 59 -11.61 -18.37 -33.23
C ARG A 59 -12.06 -18.37 -31.79
N GLU A 60 -12.86 -19.36 -31.41
CA GLU A 60 -13.35 -19.51 -30.04
C GLU A 60 -12.20 -19.78 -29.06
N TRP A 61 -11.28 -20.68 -29.42
CA TRP A 61 -10.10 -20.97 -28.62
C TRP A 61 -9.25 -19.72 -28.40
N LEU A 62 -8.98 -18.93 -29.44
CA LEU A 62 -8.25 -17.67 -29.34
C LEU A 62 -8.97 -16.67 -28.41
N PHE A 63 -10.29 -16.55 -28.54
CA PHE A 63 -11.09 -15.68 -27.68
C PHE A 63 -10.98 -16.10 -26.21
N VAL A 64 -11.17 -17.39 -25.92
CA VAL A 64 -11.09 -17.93 -24.55
C VAL A 64 -9.70 -17.76 -23.96
N GLU A 65 -8.64 -18.01 -24.72
CA GLU A 65 -7.25 -17.84 -24.26
C GLU A 65 -6.92 -16.38 -23.94
N LEU A 66 -7.30 -15.45 -24.82
CA LEU A 66 -7.11 -14.02 -24.59
C LEU A 66 -7.94 -13.53 -23.40
N PHE A 67 -9.21 -13.95 -23.32
CA PHE A 67 -10.08 -13.58 -22.22
C PHE A 67 -9.54 -14.07 -20.87
N ARG A 68 -9.09 -15.33 -20.81
CA ARG A 68 -8.46 -15.90 -19.61
C ARG A 68 -7.24 -15.10 -19.19
N ALA A 69 -6.32 -14.81 -20.11
CA ALA A 69 -5.11 -14.06 -19.79
C ALA A 69 -5.39 -12.64 -19.27
N CYS A 70 -6.38 -11.96 -19.85
CA CYS A 70 -6.86 -10.66 -19.37
C CYS A 70 -7.46 -10.78 -17.96
N ALA A 71 -8.32 -11.76 -17.72
CA ALA A 71 -8.97 -11.97 -16.42
C ALA A 71 -7.93 -12.27 -15.32
N GLU A 72 -6.95 -13.14 -15.60
CA GLU A 72 -5.87 -13.46 -14.67
C GLU A 72 -4.98 -12.25 -14.37
N SER A 73 -4.70 -11.41 -15.37
CA SER A 73 -3.92 -10.18 -15.18
C SER A 73 -4.65 -9.16 -14.33
N LEU A 74 -5.96 -8.96 -14.58
CA LEU A 74 -6.80 -8.07 -13.77
C LEU A 74 -6.87 -8.54 -12.32
N ALA A 75 -7.08 -9.83 -12.09
CA ALA A 75 -7.08 -10.40 -10.73
C ALA A 75 -5.73 -10.18 -10.03
N SER A 76 -4.62 -10.42 -10.73
CA SER A 76 -3.26 -10.20 -10.21
C SER A 76 -2.99 -8.72 -9.90
N GLU A 77 -3.45 -7.81 -10.74
CA GLU A 77 -3.33 -6.36 -10.54
C GLU A 77 -4.13 -5.91 -9.32
N HIS A 78 -5.37 -6.36 -9.16
CA HIS A 78 -6.19 -6.03 -8.00
C HIS A 78 -5.56 -6.54 -6.70
N ALA A 79 -5.06 -7.78 -6.68
CA ALA A 79 -4.35 -8.33 -5.51
C ALA A 79 -3.09 -7.51 -5.16
N SER A 80 -2.25 -7.23 -6.17
CA SER A 80 -1.02 -6.42 -5.99
C SER A 80 -1.32 -5.01 -5.49
N ARG A 81 -2.35 -4.36 -6.06
CA ARG A 81 -2.83 -3.05 -5.62
C ARG A 81 -3.30 -3.05 -4.17
N LEU A 82 -4.07 -4.06 -3.76
CA LEU A 82 -4.55 -4.18 -2.38
C LEU A 82 -3.39 -4.35 -1.39
N LEU A 83 -2.42 -5.21 -1.72
CA LEU A 83 -1.22 -5.39 -0.88
C LEU A 83 -0.40 -4.10 -0.75
N ALA A 84 -0.22 -3.38 -1.86
CA ALA A 84 0.46 -2.10 -1.86
C ALA A 84 -0.28 -1.04 -1.01
N MET A 85 -1.61 -0.97 -1.11
CA MET A 85 -2.44 -0.08 -0.29
C MET A 85 -2.36 -0.42 1.19
N GLN A 86 -2.44 -1.71 1.56
CA GLN A 86 -2.28 -2.15 2.94
C GLN A 86 -0.88 -1.82 3.50
N ALA A 87 0.16 -1.93 2.68
CA ALA A 87 1.51 -1.53 3.07
C ALA A 87 1.63 -0.01 3.28
N ALA A 88 1.00 0.79 2.42
CA ALA A 88 0.94 2.24 2.57
C ALA A 88 0.16 2.65 3.83
N GLU A 89 -0.97 2.01 4.12
CA GLU A 89 -1.79 2.25 5.32
C GLU A 89 -0.98 2.00 6.60
N ARG A 90 -0.27 0.87 6.68
CA ARG A 90 0.63 0.58 7.81
C ARG A 90 1.70 1.65 7.99
N ASN A 91 2.36 2.06 6.90
CA ASN A 91 3.39 3.10 6.96
C ASN A 91 2.81 4.44 7.44
N ILE A 92 1.63 4.84 6.96
CA ILE A 92 0.95 6.05 7.41
C ILE A 92 0.63 5.97 8.92
N ALA A 93 0.13 4.83 9.39
CA ALA A 93 -0.15 4.62 10.82
C ALA A 93 1.12 4.75 11.68
N ASP A 94 2.22 4.14 11.25
CA ASP A 94 3.51 4.23 11.94
C ASP A 94 4.01 5.68 12.00
N ARG A 95 3.94 6.42 10.88
CA ARG A 95 4.31 7.84 10.82
C ARG A 95 3.41 8.72 11.69
N LEU A 96 2.11 8.43 11.73
CA LEU A 96 1.18 9.14 12.59
C LEU A 96 1.50 8.91 14.08
N ALA A 97 1.89 7.69 14.45
CA ALA A 97 2.30 7.38 15.83
C ALA A 97 3.59 8.14 16.21
N GLU A 98 4.56 8.20 15.29
CA GLU A 98 5.79 8.97 15.45
C GLU A 98 5.50 10.47 15.65
N LEU A 99 4.73 11.06 14.73
CA LEU A 99 4.32 12.48 14.81
C LEU A 99 3.58 12.81 16.11
N ASN A 100 2.68 11.94 16.55
CA ASN A 100 1.97 12.13 17.83
C ASN A 100 2.91 12.09 19.02
N THR A 101 3.94 11.24 18.98
CA THR A 101 4.95 11.17 20.04
C THR A 101 5.75 12.46 20.09
N THR A 102 6.23 12.94 18.93
CA THR A 102 6.93 14.22 18.82
C THR A 102 6.06 15.40 19.27
N TYR A 103 4.78 15.43 18.87
CA TYR A 103 3.85 16.47 19.29
C TYR A 103 3.66 16.51 20.82
N ARG A 104 3.49 15.35 21.46
CA ARG A 104 3.36 15.27 22.92
C ARG A 104 4.62 15.76 23.62
N GLN A 105 5.79 15.40 23.11
CA GLN A 105 7.07 15.84 23.65
C GLN A 105 7.23 17.36 23.52
N GLN A 106 7.04 17.93 22.33
CA GLN A 106 7.13 19.38 22.10
C GLN A 106 6.13 20.15 22.95
N ARG A 107 4.91 19.64 23.10
CA ARG A 107 3.90 20.25 23.97
C ARG A 107 4.35 20.26 25.43
N GLN A 108 4.96 19.18 25.91
CA GLN A 108 5.45 19.13 27.28
C GLN A 108 6.64 20.07 27.50
N GLU A 109 7.56 20.14 26.54
CA GLU A 109 8.68 21.09 26.54
C GLU A 109 8.18 22.54 26.59
N ALA A 110 7.16 22.88 25.80
CA ALA A 110 6.55 24.21 25.81
C ALA A 110 5.89 24.54 27.15
N ILE A 111 5.10 23.61 27.73
CA ILE A 111 4.49 23.80 29.06
C ILE A 111 5.58 24.01 30.12
N THR A 112 6.64 23.21 30.10
CA THR A 112 7.75 23.35 31.06
C THR A 112 8.47 24.69 30.89
N ALA A 113 8.69 25.16 29.65
CA ALA A 113 9.30 26.46 29.39
C ALA A 113 8.43 27.61 29.93
N GLU A 114 7.12 27.62 29.64
CA GLU A 114 6.19 28.63 30.17
C GLU A 114 6.17 28.63 31.71
N LEU A 115 6.19 27.45 32.33
CA LEU A 115 6.17 27.32 33.79
C LEU A 115 7.48 27.85 34.42
N LEU A 116 8.64 27.58 33.79
CA LEU A 116 9.92 28.15 34.20
C LEU A 116 9.93 29.67 34.09
N ASP A 117 9.37 30.23 33.00
CA ASP A 117 9.26 31.69 32.82
C ASP A 117 8.37 32.33 33.90
N VAL A 118 7.25 31.70 34.28
CA VAL A 118 6.39 32.19 35.38
C VAL A 118 7.13 32.17 36.72
N VAL A 119 7.84 31.09 37.04
CA VAL A 119 8.59 30.96 38.31
C VAL A 119 9.72 31.99 38.37
N ALA A 120 10.50 32.14 37.30
CA ALA A 120 11.57 33.14 37.20
C ALA A 120 11.01 34.57 37.34
N GLY A 121 9.88 34.86 36.68
CA GLY A 121 9.20 36.16 36.81
C GLY A 121 8.73 36.46 38.23
N PHE A 122 8.19 35.46 38.94
CA PHE A 122 7.77 35.60 40.33
C PHE A 122 8.96 35.84 41.27
N GLU A 123 10.06 35.09 41.13
CA GLU A 123 11.29 35.29 41.92
C GLU A 123 11.84 36.71 41.79
N VAL A 124 11.82 37.29 40.60
CA VAL A 124 12.23 38.68 40.38
C VAL A 124 11.37 39.65 41.21
N LEU A 125 10.05 39.44 41.25
CA LEU A 125 9.14 40.28 42.03
C LEU A 125 9.36 40.14 43.55
N VAL A 126 9.55 38.91 44.05
CA VAL A 126 9.83 38.65 45.47
C VAL A 126 11.16 39.29 45.88
N THR A 127 12.21 39.08 45.10
CA THR A 127 13.55 39.63 45.39
C THR A 127 13.58 41.16 45.25
N ALA A 128 12.73 41.73 44.39
CA ALA A 128 12.54 43.19 44.31
C ALA A 128 11.76 43.75 45.51
N GLY A 129 10.78 43.00 46.03
CA GLY A 129 10.06 43.31 47.26
C GLY A 129 11.00 43.36 48.48
N ASP A 130 11.79 42.31 48.68
CA ASP A 130 12.78 42.23 49.78
C ASP A 130 13.79 43.38 49.74
N ARG A 131 14.25 43.78 48.54
CA ARG A 131 15.17 44.93 48.39
C ARG A 131 14.52 46.27 48.73
N ARG A 132 13.25 46.47 48.40
CA ARG A 132 12.51 47.69 48.76
C ARG A 132 12.25 47.77 50.26
N GLU A 133 11.94 46.65 50.90
CA GLU A 133 11.68 46.60 52.33
C GLU A 133 12.96 46.79 53.15
N LYS A 134 14.09 46.24 52.70
CA LYS A 134 15.40 46.50 53.29
C LYS A 134 15.81 47.97 53.17
N SER A 135 15.66 48.57 51.99
CA SER A 135 15.95 50.00 51.78
C SER A 135 15.08 50.92 52.64
N ARG A 136 13.82 50.56 52.93
CA ARG A 136 12.95 51.33 53.85
C ARG A 136 13.42 51.25 55.30
N ARG A 137 13.84 50.07 55.77
CA ARG A 137 14.38 49.91 57.12
C ARG A 137 15.71 50.64 57.31
N ASP A 138 16.53 50.67 56.27
CA ASP A 138 17.79 51.41 56.29
C ASP A 138 17.55 52.93 56.36
N ASP A 139 16.54 53.48 55.66
CA ASP A 139 16.12 54.90 55.73
C ASP A 139 15.49 55.28 57.09
N GLU A 140 14.70 54.39 57.71
CA GLU A 140 14.05 54.64 59.01
C GLU A 140 15.07 54.56 60.18
N GLY A 141 16.14 53.78 60.05
CA GLY A 141 17.21 53.67 61.05
C GLY A 141 18.17 54.85 61.10
N GLU A 142 18.28 55.65 60.03
CA GLU A 142 19.14 56.84 59.97
C GLU A 142 18.49 58.10 60.56
N SER A 143 17.17 58.10 60.80
CA SER A 143 16.45 59.27 61.36
C SER A 143 16.39 59.30 62.90
N GLU A 144 16.86 58.27 63.61
CA GLU A 144 16.87 58.22 65.10
C GLU A 144 18.26 58.41 65.74
N GLY A 145 19.31 58.72 64.95
CA GLY A 145 20.66 59.03 65.43
C GLY A 145 20.99 60.52 65.40
#